data_AF-A0A0F9H8G7-F1
#
_entry.id   AF-A0A0F9H8G7-F1
#
_cell.length_a   1.000
_cell.length_b   1.000
_cell.length_c   1.000
_cell.angle_alpha   90.00
_cell.angle_beta   90.00
_cell.angle_gamma   90.00
#
_symmetry.space_group_name_H-M   'P 1'
#
loop_
_entity.id
_entity.type
_entity.pdbx_description
1 polymer ?
#
loop_
_entity_poly.entity_id
_entity_poly.type
_entity_poly.pdbx_seq_one_letter_code
_entity_poly.pdbx_strand_id
1 'polypeptide(L)' 'DSSKVPDALLKRGFSEQEMGDTQRALATLNQVIDSYPDSSAARLAKVRLERIQQSSN' A
#
# COMPACT_ATOMS: atom_id res chain seq x y z
N ASP A 1 -14.55 15.55 -0.66
CA ASP A 1 -14.90 14.12 -0.80
C ASP A 1 -14.07 13.42 -1.89
N SER A 2 -12.76 13.68 -1.96
CA SER A 2 -11.92 13.24 -3.09
C SER A 2 -10.69 12.44 -2.66
N SER A 3 -10.83 11.67 -1.58
CA SER A 3 -9.85 10.67 -1.12
C SER A 3 -9.93 9.35 -1.92
N LYS A 4 -10.63 9.30 -3.05
CA LYS A 4 -10.81 8.04 -3.82
C LYS A 4 -9.53 7.54 -4.49
N VAL A 5 -8.59 8.43 -4.83
CA VAL A 5 -7.33 8.07 -5.48
C VAL A 5 -6.38 7.31 -4.55
N PRO A 6 -6.07 7.80 -3.34
CA PRO A 6 -5.22 7.05 -2.41
C PRO A 6 -5.84 5.71 -1.99
N ASP A 7 -7.16 5.64 -1.82
CA ASP A 7 -7.87 4.39 -1.54
C ASP A 7 -7.81 3.37 -2.70
N ALA A 8 -7.89 3.84 -3.95
CA ALA A 8 -7.77 2.97 -5.12
C ALA A 8 -6.35 2.38 -5.26
N LEU A 9 -5.33 3.21 -5.06
CA LEU A 9 -3.93 2.74 -5.06
C LEU A 9 -3.66 1.78 -3.90
N LEU A 10 -4.20 2.05 -2.70
CA LEU A 10 -4.11 1.15 -1.57
C LEU A 10 -4.70 -0.23 -1.93
N LYS A 11 -5.93 -0.26 -2.46
CA LYS A 11 -6.58 -1.51 -2.89
C LYS A 11 -5.75 -2.26 -3.93
N ARG A 12 -5.14 -1.56 -4.88
CA ARG A 12 -4.24 -2.18 -5.86
C ARG A 12 -3.07 -2.87 -5.19
N GLY A 13 -2.39 -2.21 -4.25
CA GLY A 13 -1.27 -2.81 -3.51
C GLY A 13 -1.69 -4.03 -2.69
N PHE A 14 -2.91 -4.02 -2.14
CA PHE A 14 -3.51 -5.20 -1.50
C PHE A 14 -3.73 -6.35 -2.48
N SER A 15 -4.32 -6.09 -3.65
CA SER A 15 -4.53 -7.12 -4.67
C SER A 15 -3.21 -7.74 -5.13
N GLU A 16 -2.17 -6.93 -5.33
CA GLU A 16 -0.83 -7.42 -5.67
C GLU A 16 -0.25 -8.31 -4.57
N GLN A 17 -0.44 -7.95 -3.29
CA GLN A 17 -0.02 -8.80 -2.18
C GLN A 17 -0.80 -10.12 -2.15
N GLU A 18 -2.11 -10.10 -2.38
CA GLU A 18 -2.95 -11.31 -2.41
C GLU A 18 -2.59 -12.23 -3.58
N MET A 19 -2.11 -11.68 -4.69
CA MET A 19 -1.55 -12.44 -5.82
C MET A 19 -0.18 -13.07 -5.51
N GLY A 20 0.44 -12.73 -4.38
CA GLY A 20 1.80 -13.15 -4.02
C GLY A 20 2.90 -12.26 -4.62
N ASP A 21 2.53 -11.19 -5.34
CA ASP A 21 3.44 -10.21 -5.92
C ASP A 21 3.90 -9.19 -4.86
N THR A 22 4.61 -9.67 -3.84
CA THR A 22 5.14 -8.86 -2.73
C THR A 22 5.93 -7.65 -3.23
N GLN A 23 6.77 -7.80 -4.27
CA GLN A 23 7.55 -6.67 -4.79
C GLN A 23 6.68 -5.56 -5.37
N ARG A 24 5.62 -5.91 -6.12
CA ARG A 24 4.70 -4.93 -6.69
C ARG A 24 3.85 -4.28 -5.61
N ALA A 25 3.35 -5.07 -4.66
CA ALA A 25 2.64 -4.57 -3.50
C ALA A 25 3.46 -3.52 -2.74
N LEU A 26 4.74 -3.79 -2.47
CA LEU A 26 5.65 -2.85 -1.81
C LEU A 26 5.82 -1.55 -2.60
N ALA A 27 6.00 -1.63 -3.92
CA ALA A 27 6.13 -0.46 -4.79
C ALA A 27 4.84 0.39 -4.77
N THR A 28 3.69 -0.25 -4.95
CA THR A 28 2.38 0.42 -4.96
C THR A 28 2.06 1.05 -3.60
N LEU A 29 2.32 0.34 -2.50
CA LEU A 29 2.10 0.86 -1.14
C LEU A 29 3.06 2.02 -0.82
N ASN A 30 4.33 1.95 -1.24
CA ASN A 30 5.26 3.08 -1.13
C ASN A 30 4.77 4.29 -1.93
N GLN A 31 4.27 4.08 -3.14
CA GLN A 31 3.73 5.18 -3.95
C GLN A 31 2.53 5.86 -3.28
N VAL A 32 1.65 5.12 -2.60
CA VAL A 32 0.54 5.71 -1.82
C VAL A 32 1.09 6.60 -0.71
N ILE A 33 2.14 6.15 -0.01
CA ILE A 33 2.75 6.88 1.11
C ILE A 33 3.43 8.15 0.61
N ASP A 34 4.16 8.06 -0.50
CA ASP A 34 4.93 9.17 -1.08
C ASP A 34 4.02 10.22 -1.72
N SER A 35 3.01 9.78 -2.50
CA SER A 35 2.08 10.69 -3.18
C SER A 35 0.98 11.24 -2.25
N TYR A 36 0.61 10.52 -1.19
CA TYR A 36 -0.50 10.87 -0.30
C TYR A 36 -0.18 10.71 1.19
N PRO A 37 0.91 11.32 1.71
CA PRO A 37 1.38 11.10 3.08
C PRO A 37 0.36 11.48 4.17
N ASP A 38 -0.48 12.48 3.92
CA ASP A 38 -1.52 12.97 4.84
C ASP A 38 -2.85 12.18 4.76
N SER A 39 -2.91 11.15 3.91
CA SER A 39 -4.14 10.36 3.73
C SER A 39 -4.22 9.18 4.71
N SER A 40 -5.45 8.81 5.08
CA SER A 40 -5.72 7.57 5.82
C SER A 40 -5.16 6.34 5.11
N ALA A 41 -5.17 6.34 3.77
CA ALA A 41 -4.64 5.24 2.97
C ALA A 41 -3.12 5.09 3.12
N ALA A 42 -2.34 6.18 3.19
CA ALA A 42 -0.90 6.09 3.44
C ALA A 42 -0.58 5.48 4.79
N ARG A 43 -1.38 5.82 5.82
CA ARG A 43 -1.23 5.20 7.14
C ARG A 43 -1.48 3.69 7.09
N LEU A 44 -2.52 3.26 6.37
CA LEU A 44 -2.82 1.84 6.16
C LEU A 44 -1.74 1.14 5.30
N ALA A 45 -1.23 1.84 4.28
CA ALA A 45 -0.20 1.33 3.40
C ALA A 45 1.10 1.04 4.15
N LYS A 46 1.53 1.93 5.07
CA LYS A 46 2.70 1.70 5.94
C LYS A 46 2.55 0.41 6.75
N VAL A 47 1.43 0.25 7.44
CA VAL A 47 1.17 -0.94 8.28
C VAL A 47 1.20 -2.22 7.45
N ARG A 48 0.70 -2.18 6.21
CA ARG A 48 0.79 -3.35 5.33
C ARG A 48 2.19 -3.61 4.80
N LEU A 49 2.90 -2.56 4.41
CA LEU A 49 4.28 -2.65 3.97
C LEU A 49 5.16 -3.32 5.04
N GLU A 50 5.03 -2.89 6.29
CA GLU A 50 5.74 -3.50 7.43
C GLU A 50 5.40 -4.98 7.60
N ARG A 51 4.12 -5.37 7.52
CA ARG A 51 3.72 -6.79 7.61
C ARG A 51 4.32 -7.65 6.50
N ILE A 52 4.32 -7.14 5.28
CA ILE A 52 4.86 -7.85 4.12
C ILE A 52 6.38 -8.05 4.30
N GLN A 53 7.09 -7.01 4.74
CA GLN A 53 8.53 -7.10 5.03
C GLN A 53 8.83 -8.06 6.19
N GLN A 54 8.03 -8.04 7.25
CA GLN A 54 8.19 -8.94 8.39
C GLN A 54 7.89 -10.41 8.06
N SER A 55 6.98 -10.66 7.11
CA SER A 55 6.67 -12.03 6.66
C SER A 55 7.76 -12.64 5.78
N SER A 56 8.72 -11.82 5.32
CA SER A 56 9.81 -12.22 4.44
C SER A 56 11.11 -12.53 5.21
N ASN A 57 11.06 -12.57 6.55
CA ASN A 57 12.19 -12.85 7.46
C ASN A 57 11.90 -14.10 8.30
#